data_AF-A0A1F8RYG5-F1
#
_entry.id   AF-A0A1F8RYG5-F1
#
_cell.length_a   1.000
_cell.length_b   1.000
_cell.length_c   1.000
_cell.angle_alpha   90.00
_cell.angle_beta   90.00
_cell.angle_gamma   90.00
#
_symmetry.space_group_name_H-M   'P 1'
#
loop_
_entity.id
_entity.type
_entity.pdbx_description
1 polymer ?
#
loop_
_entity_poly.entity_id
_entity_poly.type
_entity_poly.pdbx_seq_one_letter_code
_entity_poly.pdbx_strand_id
1 'polypeptide(L)'
;MAIGDEARRTGAEARAGIRAGGRVPIEPDIGPTLPDRLVAARERKGVDLFRAERDTKIRARYLAALERGDYRELPGAVYTKGFLRNYAIYLGLDPEDVLRQWRRERGDQVPSEPVVVAPKAILETPRPLTFSPSVVVAAIMTVAVIFFGIYLAAQLMRFAKPPTLELVRPASAVVEVPESATTYRIEGTSTPGATITISAGAGQPVTYRVTALSDGTWTVSVDVRRGTNQFYIDALDPDTGKHADEPKQLIINVPYLVIQAPTLTVTQPQDGTTYENGAIPVEGMTTNASTVVVRATWLGPPDGSVPPTAAPTATPAVTAVPDPSASPPPDEADGVTVEVAADGSFTTPLELTEGRWSITITATSPEGKTASLTRTVAVAYKGVNLVVTIQGGNAWLKVWVDGVVDPRLTQAGRTLRSGETIVFTGTTSVEVRTGSSGVTRFTLNGVPLGALGKSGVPETWLFQPPAGPQLTQRR
;
A
#
# COMPACT_ATOMS: atom_id res chain seq x y z
N MET A 1 -117.90 24.90 42.07
CA MET A 1 -117.94 25.00 40.60
C MET A 1 -117.71 23.58 40.09
N ALA A 2 -118.70 22.71 40.18
CA ALA A 2 -119.89 22.61 39.35
C ALA A 2 -119.69 21.55 38.24
N ILE A 3 -120.32 20.39 38.50
CA ILE A 3 -121.08 19.55 37.53
C ILE A 3 -120.19 18.76 36.54
N GLY A 4 -120.39 17.47 36.27
CA GLY A 4 -121.53 16.58 36.50
C GLY A 4 -121.05 15.12 36.52
N ASP A 5 -121.67 14.28 37.33
CA ASP A 5 -122.93 13.55 37.04
C ASP A 5 -122.65 12.32 36.17
N GLU A 6 -122.70 11.13 36.78
CA GLU A 6 -123.85 10.21 36.71
C GLU A 6 -123.70 9.28 35.48
N ALA A 7 -124.04 8.00 35.50
CA ALA A 7 -124.79 7.21 36.44
C ALA A 7 -124.73 5.73 36.00
N ARG A 8 -124.88 4.85 37.01
CA ARG A 8 -125.76 3.66 37.02
C ARG A 8 -125.35 2.48 36.12
N ARG A 9 -125.38 1.22 36.59
CA ARG A 9 -126.50 0.53 37.27
C ARG A 9 -125.93 -0.81 37.81
N THR A 10 -126.01 -1.08 39.12
CA THR A 10 -127.02 -1.89 39.85
C THR A 10 -126.66 -3.35 40.09
N GLY A 11 -126.90 -3.81 41.33
CA GLY A 11 -127.18 -5.20 41.70
C GLY A 11 -126.30 -5.73 42.83
N ALA A 12 -126.66 -5.44 44.09
CA ALA A 12 -127.31 -6.39 45.03
C ALA A 12 -126.30 -7.39 45.66
N GLU A 13 -125.94 -7.25 46.94
CA GLU A 13 -126.66 -7.79 48.13
C GLU A 13 -127.06 -9.27 47.95
N ALA A 14 -126.80 -10.23 48.82
CA ALA A 14 -126.18 -10.30 50.13
C ALA A 14 -126.02 -11.79 50.52
N ARG A 15 -125.29 -12.03 51.62
CA ARG A 15 -125.34 -13.20 52.53
C ARG A 15 -124.42 -14.41 52.28
N ALA A 16 -123.44 -14.48 53.19
CA ALA A 16 -123.12 -15.62 54.06
C ALA A 16 -122.57 -16.91 53.41
N GLY A 17 -121.26 -17.11 53.56
CA GLY A 17 -120.61 -18.40 53.35
C GLY A 17 -119.10 -18.32 53.61
N ILE A 18 -118.66 -18.98 54.68
CA ILE A 18 -117.27 -19.17 55.10
C ILE A 18 -116.39 -19.62 53.92
N ARG A 19 -115.36 -18.86 53.53
CA ARG A 19 -114.28 -19.32 52.62
C ARG A 19 -112.95 -18.65 52.94
N ALA A 20 -111.90 -19.45 52.84
CA ALA A 20 -110.50 -19.13 53.08
C ALA A 20 -110.02 -17.85 52.37
N GLY A 21 -109.25 -17.02 53.08
CA GLY A 21 -108.52 -15.89 52.51
C GLY A 21 -107.53 -15.37 53.56
N GLY A 22 -106.30 -15.00 53.23
CA GLY A 22 -105.55 -15.09 51.99
C GLY A 22 -104.12 -14.73 52.40
N ARG A 23 -103.20 -15.69 52.31
CA ARG A 23 -101.78 -15.43 52.51
C ARG A 23 -101.36 -14.47 51.40
N VAL A 24 -100.88 -13.29 51.81
CA VAL A 24 -100.17 -12.33 50.97
C VAL A 24 -99.09 -13.10 50.18
N PRO A 25 -99.16 -13.11 48.83
CA PRO A 25 -98.10 -13.70 48.02
C PRO A 25 -96.82 -12.90 48.22
N ILE A 26 -95.76 -13.60 48.63
CA ILE A 26 -94.41 -13.06 48.71
C ILE A 26 -93.92 -12.99 47.26
N GLU A 27 -94.02 -11.80 46.67
CA GLU A 27 -93.46 -11.48 45.36
C GLU A 27 -91.93 -11.62 45.47
N PRO A 28 -91.29 -12.53 44.72
CA PRO A 28 -89.83 -12.62 44.76
C PRO A 28 -89.24 -11.35 44.17
N ASP A 29 -88.29 -10.77 44.90
CA ASP A 29 -87.44 -9.65 44.48
C ASP A 29 -86.59 -10.09 43.27
N ILE A 30 -87.10 -9.88 42.05
CA ILE A 30 -86.40 -10.24 40.80
C ILE A 30 -85.48 -9.09 40.42
N GLY A 31 -84.28 -9.07 41.01
CA GLY A 31 -83.14 -8.38 40.40
C GLY A 31 -82.81 -8.98 39.02
N PRO A 32 -82.10 -8.26 38.13
CA PRO A 32 -81.77 -8.76 36.80
C PRO A 32 -80.98 -10.06 36.88
N THR A 33 -81.38 -11.06 36.10
CA THR A 33 -80.69 -12.35 36.05
C THR A 33 -79.28 -12.17 35.50
N LEU A 34 -78.37 -13.11 35.79
CA LEU A 34 -76.99 -13.01 35.31
C LEU A 34 -76.91 -12.88 33.77
N PRO A 35 -77.66 -13.66 32.96
CA PRO A 35 -77.71 -13.46 31.52
C PRO A 35 -78.12 -12.04 31.13
N ASP A 36 -79.17 -11.48 31.76
CA ASP A 36 -79.64 -10.12 31.48
C ASP A 36 -78.57 -9.06 31.81
N ARG A 37 -77.85 -9.26 32.91
CA ARG A 37 -76.72 -8.38 33.30
C ARG A 37 -75.60 -8.41 32.28
N LEU A 38 -75.29 -9.58 31.71
CA LEU A 38 -74.25 -9.72 30.68
C LEU A 38 -74.68 -9.05 29.37
N VAL A 39 -75.92 -9.25 28.93
CA VAL A 39 -76.49 -8.59 27.75
C VAL A 39 -76.44 -7.07 27.92
N ALA A 40 -76.98 -6.56 29.03
CA ALA A 40 -77.01 -5.13 29.30
C ALA A 40 -75.60 -4.52 29.41
N ALA A 41 -74.62 -5.26 29.93
CA ALA A 41 -73.23 -4.79 29.97
C ALA A 41 -72.57 -4.79 28.59
N ARG A 42 -72.85 -5.78 27.73
CA ARG A 42 -72.37 -5.81 26.34
C ARG A 42 -72.96 -4.65 25.53
N GLU A 43 -74.26 -4.42 25.66
CA GLU A 43 -74.96 -3.33 24.96
C GLU A 43 -74.49 -1.95 25.42
N ARG A 44 -74.30 -1.75 26.74
CA ARG A 44 -73.68 -0.51 27.27
C ARG A 44 -72.26 -0.29 26.76
N LYS A 45 -71.52 -1.36 26.50
CA LYS A 45 -70.17 -1.28 25.90
C LYS A 45 -70.21 -1.07 24.38
N GLY A 46 -71.37 -1.19 23.73
CA GLY A 46 -71.55 -0.95 22.30
C GLY A 46 -70.84 -1.95 21.39
N VAL A 47 -70.70 -3.21 21.82
CA VAL A 47 -70.00 -4.26 21.07
C VAL A 47 -70.93 -5.40 20.67
N ASP A 48 -70.71 -5.97 19.49
CA ASP A 48 -71.36 -7.21 19.06
C ASP A 48 -70.61 -8.45 19.59
N LEU A 49 -71.23 -9.63 19.45
CA LEU A 49 -70.65 -10.89 19.91
C LEU A 49 -69.38 -11.28 19.14
N PHE A 50 -69.23 -10.87 17.87
CA PHE A 50 -68.05 -11.18 17.06
C PHE A 50 -66.83 -10.36 17.49
N ARG A 51 -67.04 -9.10 17.87
CA ARG A 51 -66.05 -8.22 18.48
C ARG A 51 -65.64 -8.73 19.84
N ALA A 52 -66.60 -9.14 20.66
CA ALA A 52 -66.32 -9.78 21.94
C ALA A 52 -65.54 -11.10 21.77
N GLU A 53 -65.83 -11.91 20.75
CA GLU A 53 -65.08 -13.12 20.44
C GLU A 53 -63.62 -12.82 20.10
N ARG A 54 -63.38 -11.85 19.23
CA ARG A 54 -62.02 -11.47 18.84
C ARG A 54 -61.19 -10.99 20.02
N ASP A 55 -61.80 -10.23 20.92
CA ASP A 55 -61.11 -9.57 22.03
C ASP A 55 -60.91 -10.52 23.23
N THR A 56 -61.89 -11.38 23.54
CA THR A 56 -61.83 -12.33 24.67
C THR A 56 -61.24 -13.70 24.30
N LYS A 57 -61.18 -14.02 23.00
CA LYS A 57 -60.86 -15.34 22.45
C LYS A 57 -61.87 -16.44 22.82
N ILE A 58 -63.08 -16.06 23.20
CA ILE A 58 -64.20 -16.97 23.46
C ILE A 58 -65.13 -16.96 22.25
N ARG A 59 -65.41 -18.13 21.65
CA ARG A 59 -66.24 -18.21 20.44
C ARG A 59 -67.61 -17.53 20.63
N ALA A 60 -68.11 -16.77 19.65
CA ALA A 60 -69.35 -16.02 19.77
C ALA A 60 -70.55 -16.89 20.18
N ARG A 61 -70.60 -18.15 19.70
CA ARG A 61 -71.63 -19.13 20.11
C ARG A 61 -71.67 -19.37 21.63
N TYR A 62 -70.51 -19.34 22.30
CA TYR A 62 -70.42 -19.55 23.75
C TYR A 62 -70.76 -18.28 24.53
N LEU A 63 -70.39 -17.11 24.01
CA LEU A 63 -70.84 -15.83 24.58
C LEU A 63 -72.36 -15.69 24.47
N ALA A 64 -72.94 -16.07 23.32
CA ALA A 64 -74.39 -16.14 23.14
C ALA A 64 -75.06 -17.16 24.08
N ALA A 65 -74.42 -18.30 24.36
CA ALA A 65 -74.91 -19.27 25.33
C ALA A 65 -74.93 -18.70 26.75
N LEU A 66 -73.90 -17.94 27.16
CA LEU A 66 -73.86 -17.24 28.45
C LEU A 66 -74.96 -16.17 28.56
N GLU A 67 -75.16 -15.38 27.50
CA GLU A 67 -76.20 -14.35 27.44
C GLU A 67 -77.63 -14.91 27.37
N ARG A 68 -77.80 -16.19 27.02
CA ARG A 68 -79.08 -16.90 27.08
C ARG A 68 -79.26 -17.75 28.34
N GLY A 69 -78.23 -17.85 29.19
CA GLY A 69 -78.20 -18.75 30.34
C GLY A 69 -78.15 -20.24 29.98
N ASP A 70 -77.88 -20.61 28.72
CA ASP A 70 -77.80 -22.00 28.28
C ASP A 70 -76.39 -22.57 28.48
N TYR A 71 -76.05 -22.83 29.74
CA TYR A 71 -74.73 -23.35 30.12
C TYR A 71 -74.47 -24.80 29.61
N ARG A 72 -75.47 -25.49 29.04
CA ARG A 72 -75.32 -26.86 28.51
C ARG A 72 -74.56 -26.88 27.18
N GLU A 73 -74.61 -25.79 26.42
CA GLU A 73 -73.86 -25.65 25.16
C GLU A 73 -72.35 -25.45 25.39
N LEU A 74 -71.92 -25.18 26.63
CA LEU A 74 -70.52 -24.91 26.96
C LEU A 74 -69.71 -26.22 27.11
N PRO A 75 -68.39 -26.24 26.82
CA PRO A 75 -67.53 -27.44 26.89
C PRO A 75 -67.28 -28.03 28.30
N GLY A 76 -68.13 -27.73 29.29
CA GLY A 76 -68.02 -28.19 30.68
C GLY A 76 -67.98 -27.05 31.71
N ALA A 77 -68.29 -27.38 32.96
CA ALA A 77 -68.43 -26.40 34.06
C ALA A 77 -67.13 -25.65 34.39
N VAL A 78 -65.96 -26.30 34.23
CA VAL A 78 -64.64 -25.69 34.46
C VAL A 78 -64.38 -24.54 33.49
N TYR A 79 -64.74 -24.72 32.21
CA TYR A 79 -64.61 -23.69 31.18
C TYR A 79 -65.64 -22.57 31.35
N THR A 80 -66.85 -22.89 31.83
CA THR A 80 -67.90 -21.90 32.10
C THR A 80 -67.44 -20.82 33.09
N LYS A 81 -66.80 -21.24 34.19
CA LYS A 81 -66.22 -20.31 35.18
C LYS A 81 -65.15 -19.39 34.56
N GLY A 82 -64.28 -19.96 33.71
CA GLY A 82 -63.25 -19.20 33.00
C GLY A 82 -63.84 -18.19 32.01
N PHE A 83 -64.84 -18.61 31.24
CA PHE A 83 -65.52 -17.74 30.27
C PHE A 83 -66.29 -16.61 30.96
N LEU A 84 -67.05 -16.90 32.03
CA LEU A 84 -67.74 -15.87 32.82
C LEU A 84 -66.77 -14.86 33.41
N ARG A 85 -65.65 -15.30 33.97
CA ARG A 85 -64.64 -14.38 34.53
C ARG A 85 -64.03 -13.50 33.44
N ASN A 86 -63.56 -14.08 32.34
CA ASN A 86 -62.94 -13.33 31.25
C ASN A 86 -63.94 -12.36 30.59
N TYR A 87 -65.18 -12.81 30.41
CA TYR A 87 -66.23 -11.97 29.84
C TYR A 87 -66.66 -10.84 30.79
N ALA A 88 -66.74 -11.09 32.10
CA ALA A 88 -66.99 -10.04 33.09
C ALA A 88 -65.90 -8.96 33.08
N ILE A 89 -64.63 -9.36 33.07
CA ILE A 89 -63.48 -8.43 32.94
C ILE A 89 -63.63 -7.61 31.66
N TYR A 90 -63.91 -8.28 30.53
CA TYR A 90 -64.11 -7.59 29.26
C TYR A 90 -65.27 -6.58 29.32
N LEU A 91 -66.40 -6.94 29.93
CA LEU A 91 -67.58 -6.08 30.03
C LEU A 91 -67.48 -5.00 31.12
N GLY A 92 -66.39 -4.96 31.90
CA GLY A 92 -66.23 -4.02 33.01
C GLY A 92 -67.10 -4.33 34.21
N LEU A 93 -67.51 -5.59 34.38
CA LEU A 93 -68.22 -6.09 35.56
C LEU A 93 -67.23 -6.66 36.58
N ASP A 94 -67.58 -6.64 37.87
CA ASP A 94 -66.80 -7.34 38.90
C ASP A 94 -66.88 -8.87 38.66
N PRO A 95 -65.76 -9.53 38.35
CA PRO A 95 -65.77 -10.96 38.04
C PRO A 95 -66.15 -11.83 39.23
N GLU A 96 -65.82 -11.41 40.46
CA GLU A 96 -66.22 -12.17 41.66
C GLU A 96 -67.71 -12.04 41.92
N ASP A 97 -68.31 -10.90 41.61
CA ASP A 97 -69.76 -10.71 41.71
C ASP A 97 -70.53 -11.55 40.70
N VAL A 98 -70.12 -11.53 39.42
CA VAL A 98 -70.67 -12.38 38.35
C VAL A 98 -70.60 -13.85 38.74
N LEU A 99 -69.45 -14.30 39.26
CA LEU A 99 -69.27 -15.69 39.67
C LEU A 99 -70.08 -16.06 40.93
N ARG A 100 -70.27 -15.13 41.87
CA ARG A 100 -71.16 -15.35 43.03
C ARG A 100 -72.61 -15.48 42.59
N GLN A 101 -73.10 -14.60 41.72
CA GLN A 101 -74.46 -14.68 41.20
C GLN A 101 -74.66 -15.97 40.41
N TRP A 102 -73.72 -16.34 39.55
CA TRP A 102 -73.77 -17.60 38.80
C TRP A 102 -73.92 -18.82 39.73
N ARG A 103 -73.16 -18.88 40.83
CA ARG A 103 -73.28 -19.95 41.83
C ARG A 103 -74.63 -19.96 42.54
N ARG A 104 -75.15 -18.78 42.90
CA ARG A 104 -76.47 -18.63 43.54
C ARG A 104 -77.59 -19.10 42.62
N GLU A 105 -77.58 -18.69 41.36
CA GLU A 105 -78.58 -19.06 40.36
C GLU A 105 -78.56 -20.56 40.02
N ARG A 106 -77.40 -21.20 40.13
CA ARG A 106 -77.24 -22.64 39.86
C ARG A 106 -77.61 -23.55 41.05
N GLY A 107 -77.84 -22.98 42.23
CA GLY A 107 -78.14 -23.75 43.45
C GLY A 107 -76.92 -24.49 44.04
N ASP A 108 -75.69 -24.17 43.61
CA ASP A 108 -74.47 -24.77 44.13
C ASP A 108 -74.15 -24.19 45.52
N GLN A 109 -74.70 -24.82 46.57
CA GLN A 109 -74.34 -24.55 47.96
C GLN A 109 -72.92 -25.07 48.23
N VAL A 110 -72.00 -24.16 48.59
CA VAL A 110 -70.72 -24.53 49.18
C VAL A 110 -70.98 -24.91 50.65
N PRO A 111 -70.48 -26.05 51.16
CA PRO A 111 -70.56 -26.36 52.59
C PRO A 111 -69.97 -25.22 53.41
N SER A 112 -70.79 -24.67 54.31
CA SER A 112 -70.38 -23.67 55.27
C SER A 112 -69.54 -24.36 56.35
N GLU A 113 -68.23 -24.12 56.38
CA GLU A 113 -67.43 -24.37 57.58
C GLU A 113 -67.88 -23.39 58.68
N PRO A 114 -68.12 -23.86 59.92
CA PRO A 114 -68.60 -23.03 60.99
C PRO A 114 -67.55 -22.01 61.42
N VAL A 115 -68.03 -20.77 61.56
CA VAL A 115 -67.36 -19.63 62.16
C VAL A 115 -66.97 -19.99 63.61
N VAL A 116 -65.67 -20.22 63.85
CA VAL A 116 -65.05 -20.01 65.16
C VAL A 116 -64.33 -18.68 65.09
N VAL A 117 -64.87 -17.70 65.80
CA VAL A 117 -64.25 -16.40 66.02
C VAL A 117 -63.09 -16.59 66.99
N ALA A 118 -61.85 -16.56 66.46
CA ALA A 118 -60.65 -16.28 67.22
C ALA A 118 -60.11 -14.90 66.78
N PRO A 119 -59.59 -14.08 67.70
CA PRO A 119 -59.37 -12.65 67.46
C PRO A 119 -58.26 -12.39 66.42
N LYS A 120 -58.45 -11.26 65.72
CA LYS A 120 -57.60 -10.69 64.69
C LYS A 120 -56.16 -10.51 65.18
N ALA A 121 -55.23 -11.31 64.66
CA ALA A 121 -53.80 -10.99 64.66
C ALA A 121 -53.39 -10.62 63.23
N ILE A 122 -53.13 -9.34 63.03
CA ILE A 122 -52.32 -8.84 61.92
C ILE A 122 -50.90 -9.36 62.17
N LEU A 123 -50.33 -10.08 61.20
CA LEU A 123 -48.91 -10.20 60.84
C LEU A 123 -48.76 -11.44 59.95
N GLU A 124 -48.89 -11.27 58.63
CA GLU A 124 -48.36 -12.24 57.68
C GLU A 124 -46.82 -12.19 57.76
N THR A 125 -46.22 -13.05 58.56
CA THR A 125 -44.78 -13.35 58.43
C THR A 125 -44.58 -14.14 57.13
N PRO A 126 -43.60 -13.78 56.27
CA PRO A 126 -43.31 -14.53 55.07
C PRO A 126 -42.95 -15.96 55.46
N ARG A 127 -43.60 -16.95 54.82
CA ARG A 127 -43.33 -18.37 55.03
C ARG A 127 -41.83 -18.62 54.88
N PRO A 128 -41.13 -19.19 55.87
CA PRO A 128 -39.73 -19.55 55.70
C PRO A 128 -39.65 -20.64 54.63
N LEU A 129 -38.76 -20.45 53.64
CA LEU A 129 -38.39 -21.48 52.67
C LEU A 129 -37.89 -22.71 53.43
N THR A 130 -38.73 -23.72 53.60
CA THR A 130 -38.27 -25.03 54.08
C THR A 130 -37.53 -25.70 52.92
N PHE A 131 -36.20 -25.70 53.00
CA PHE A 131 -35.35 -26.37 52.04
C PHE A 131 -35.52 -27.88 52.17
N SER A 132 -36.42 -28.46 51.37
CA SER A 132 -36.42 -29.90 51.15
C SER A 132 -35.12 -30.29 50.43
N PRO A 133 -34.42 -31.37 50.81
CA PRO A 133 -33.18 -31.81 50.16
C PRO A 133 -33.30 -31.93 48.63
N SER A 134 -34.49 -32.29 48.12
CA SER A 134 -34.77 -32.37 46.69
C SER A 134 -34.74 -31.01 45.98
N VAL A 135 -35.15 -29.93 46.63
CA VAL A 135 -35.11 -28.56 46.09
C VAL A 135 -33.67 -28.06 46.03
N VAL A 136 -32.86 -28.38 47.05
CA VAL A 136 -31.43 -28.05 47.07
C VAL A 136 -30.68 -28.79 45.95
N VAL A 137 -30.93 -30.09 45.79
CA VAL A 137 -30.33 -30.89 44.71
C VAL A 137 -30.78 -30.38 43.33
N ALA A 138 -32.06 -30.08 43.13
CA ALA A 138 -32.55 -29.53 41.87
C ALA A 138 -31.94 -28.15 41.55
N ALA A 139 -31.77 -27.28 42.55
CA ALA A 139 -31.13 -25.98 42.39
C ALA A 139 -29.64 -26.13 42.01
N ILE A 140 -28.90 -27.00 42.70
CA ILE A 140 -27.49 -27.28 42.40
C ILE A 140 -27.32 -27.86 40.99
N MET A 141 -28.18 -28.81 40.60
CA MET A 141 -28.15 -29.39 39.26
C MET A 141 -28.46 -28.35 38.17
N THR A 142 -29.41 -27.45 38.42
CA THR A 142 -29.73 -26.35 37.49
C THR A 142 -28.54 -25.42 37.34
N VAL A 143 -27.89 -25.04 38.45
CA VAL A 143 -26.66 -24.22 38.44
C VAL A 143 -25.53 -24.94 37.70
N ALA A 144 -25.33 -26.24 37.93
CA ALA A 144 -24.31 -27.04 37.24
C ALA A 144 -24.56 -27.10 35.72
N VAL A 145 -25.81 -27.28 35.28
CA VAL A 145 -26.17 -27.26 33.85
C VAL A 145 -25.96 -25.87 33.25
N ILE A 146 -26.26 -24.79 33.98
CA ILE A 146 -25.98 -23.42 33.52
C ILE A 146 -24.48 -23.19 33.38
N PHE A 147 -23.67 -23.56 34.39
CA PHE A 147 -22.21 -23.45 34.31
C PHE A 147 -21.63 -24.29 33.18
N PHE A 148 -22.13 -25.51 32.98
CA PHE A 148 -21.73 -26.37 31.87
C PHE A 148 -22.10 -25.75 30.52
N GLY A 149 -23.31 -25.19 30.41
CA GLY A 149 -23.77 -24.47 29.23
C GLY A 149 -22.93 -23.22 28.93
N ILE A 150 -22.59 -22.41 29.95
CA ILE A 150 -21.70 -21.25 29.82
C ILE A 150 -20.29 -21.69 29.40
N TYR A 151 -19.76 -22.76 30.01
CA TYR A 151 -18.46 -23.32 29.65
C TYR A 151 -18.44 -23.80 28.20
N LEU A 152 -19.44 -24.57 27.77
CA LEU A 152 -19.61 -25.01 26.38
C LEU A 152 -19.75 -23.83 25.43
N ALA A 153 -20.56 -22.82 25.77
CA ALA A 153 -20.72 -21.63 24.95
C ALA A 153 -19.41 -20.84 24.83
N ALA A 154 -18.68 -20.65 25.93
CA ALA A 154 -17.38 -19.98 25.93
C ALA A 154 -16.34 -20.77 25.14
N GLN A 155 -16.32 -22.10 25.28
CA GLN A 155 -15.42 -22.97 24.54
C GLN A 155 -15.76 -22.93 23.04
N LEU A 156 -17.03 -23.02 22.67
CA LEU A 156 -17.48 -22.90 21.28
C LEU A 156 -17.12 -21.53 20.69
N MET A 157 -17.31 -20.43 21.44
CA MET A 157 -16.93 -19.09 20.99
C MET A 157 -15.42 -18.93 20.80
N ARG A 158 -14.59 -19.60 21.61
CA ARG A 158 -13.13 -19.62 21.42
C ARG A 158 -12.74 -20.31 20.11
N PHE A 159 -13.40 -21.41 19.73
CA PHE A 159 -13.19 -22.08 18.42
C PHE A 159 -13.96 -21.40 17.27
N ALA A 160 -14.92 -20.52 17.57
CA ALA A 160 -15.76 -19.88 16.58
C ALA A 160 -15.09 -18.66 15.92
N LYS A 161 -14.28 -17.89 16.66
CA LYS A 161 -13.69 -16.65 16.18
C LYS A 161 -12.64 -16.92 15.08
N PRO A 162 -12.78 -16.31 13.89
CA PRO A 162 -11.79 -16.41 12.83
C PRO A 162 -10.50 -15.67 13.22
N PRO A 163 -9.34 -16.06 12.66
CA PRO A 163 -8.09 -15.37 12.93
C PRO A 163 -8.13 -13.95 12.37
N THR A 164 -7.62 -12.99 13.13
CA THR A 164 -7.47 -11.62 12.64
C THR A 164 -6.34 -11.55 11.62
N LEU A 165 -6.44 -10.70 10.60
CA LEU A 165 -5.37 -10.46 9.64
C LEU A 165 -5.30 -8.98 9.29
N GLU A 166 -4.24 -8.32 9.73
CA GLU A 166 -3.99 -6.90 9.42
C GLU A 166 -2.57 -6.71 8.89
N LEU A 167 -2.44 -5.79 7.93
CA LEU A 167 -1.16 -5.39 7.36
C LEU A 167 -0.66 -4.13 8.05
N VAL A 168 0.53 -4.22 8.64
CA VAL A 168 1.22 -3.08 9.25
C VAL A 168 2.11 -2.40 8.21
N ARG A 169 2.83 -3.19 7.42
CA ARG A 169 3.60 -2.71 6.27
C ARG A 169 3.33 -3.59 5.06
N PRO A 170 2.78 -3.03 3.97
CA PRO A 170 2.41 -1.62 3.80
C PRO A 170 1.06 -1.29 4.42
N ALA A 171 0.87 0.00 4.76
CA ALA A 171 -0.42 0.51 5.27
C ALA A 171 -1.49 0.67 4.18
N SER A 172 -1.14 0.47 2.91
CA SER A 172 -2.03 0.63 1.75
C SER A 172 -1.98 -0.61 0.87
N ALA A 173 -3.09 -0.92 0.21
CA ALA A 173 -3.20 -2.08 -0.67
C ALA A 173 -2.38 -1.95 -1.97
N VAL A 174 -1.95 -0.73 -2.32
CA VAL A 174 -1.10 -0.46 -3.48
C VAL A 174 0.14 0.30 -3.01
N VAL A 175 1.31 -0.16 -3.42
CA VAL A 175 2.60 0.42 -3.08
C VAL A 175 3.45 0.58 -4.33
N GLU A 176 4.13 1.71 -4.44
CA GLU A 176 5.20 1.94 -5.41
C GLU A 176 6.56 1.80 -4.73
N VAL A 177 7.46 1.04 -5.34
CA VAL A 177 8.81 0.80 -4.83
C VAL A 177 9.85 1.23 -5.88
N PRO A 178 11.12 1.43 -5.49
CA PRO A 178 12.17 1.76 -6.45
C PRO A 178 12.33 0.72 -7.56
N GLU A 179 12.74 1.13 -8.76
CA GLU A 179 12.97 0.25 -9.92
C GLU A 179 14.05 -0.84 -9.71
N SER A 180 14.90 -0.64 -8.71
CA SER A 180 15.95 -1.58 -8.30
C SER A 180 15.47 -2.62 -7.27
N ALA A 181 14.23 -2.50 -6.77
CA ALA A 181 13.69 -3.42 -5.79
C ALA A 181 13.51 -4.83 -6.40
N THR A 182 14.19 -5.81 -5.81
CA THR A 182 14.06 -7.23 -6.14
C THR A 182 13.30 -8.01 -5.07
N THR A 183 13.22 -7.46 -3.86
CA THR A 183 12.47 -8.02 -2.74
C THR A 183 11.71 -6.93 -2.01
N TYR A 184 10.61 -7.30 -1.36
CA TYR A 184 9.82 -6.40 -0.53
C TYR A 184 9.43 -7.08 0.78
N ARG A 185 9.59 -6.37 1.89
CA ARG A 185 9.25 -6.86 3.23
C ARG A 185 7.79 -6.53 3.54
N ILE A 186 6.99 -7.56 3.78
CA ILE A 186 5.60 -7.45 4.24
C ILE A 186 5.58 -7.75 5.74
N GLU A 187 4.90 -6.90 6.49
CA GLU A 187 4.72 -7.01 7.94
C GLU A 187 3.24 -6.90 8.29
N GLY A 188 2.80 -7.68 9.26
CA GLY A 188 1.42 -7.66 9.72
C GLY A 188 1.24 -8.25 11.09
N THR A 189 -0.01 -8.27 11.52
CA THR A 189 -0.46 -8.89 12.77
C THR A 189 -1.56 -9.91 12.48
N SER A 190 -1.57 -10.99 13.25
CA SER A 190 -2.59 -12.02 13.20
C SER A 190 -2.74 -12.68 14.57
N THR A 191 -3.62 -13.68 14.69
CA THR A 191 -3.72 -14.49 15.91
C THR A 191 -2.38 -15.16 16.19
N PRO A 192 -1.88 -15.18 17.44
CA PRO A 192 -0.63 -15.86 17.78
C PRO A 192 -0.61 -17.31 17.28
N GLY A 193 0.47 -17.70 16.60
CA GLY A 193 0.61 -19.04 16.00
C GLY A 193 -0.12 -19.24 14.66
N ALA A 194 -0.88 -18.26 14.16
CA ALA A 194 -1.51 -18.35 12.84
C ALA A 194 -0.47 -18.55 11.74
N THR A 195 -0.78 -19.41 10.77
CA THR A 195 0.00 -19.58 9.55
C THR A 195 -0.46 -18.55 8.53
N ILE A 196 0.41 -17.63 8.16
CA ILE A 196 0.19 -16.67 7.07
C ILE A 196 0.68 -17.29 5.77
N THR A 197 -0.17 -17.26 4.74
CA THR A 197 0.14 -17.72 3.39
C THR A 197 0.04 -16.54 2.44
N ILE A 198 1.10 -16.31 1.65
CA ILE A 198 1.14 -15.27 0.63
C ILE A 198 1.36 -15.92 -0.72
N SER A 199 0.37 -15.85 -1.60
CA SER A 199 0.45 -16.38 -2.96
C SER A 199 0.54 -15.24 -3.97
N ALA A 200 1.44 -15.38 -4.94
CA ALA A 200 1.35 -14.57 -6.16
C ALA A 200 0.12 -15.04 -6.97
N GLY A 201 -0.60 -14.11 -7.62
CA GLY A 201 -1.88 -14.37 -8.27
C GLY A 201 -1.94 -15.56 -9.26
N ALA A 202 -3.16 -15.90 -9.69
CA ALA A 202 -3.50 -17.11 -10.45
C ALA A 202 -2.46 -17.50 -11.51
N GLY A 203 -1.80 -18.65 -11.32
CA GLY A 203 -0.82 -19.23 -12.25
C GLY A 203 0.65 -19.14 -11.80
N GLN A 204 0.96 -18.46 -10.69
CA GLN A 204 2.30 -18.45 -10.12
C GLN A 204 2.42 -19.53 -9.02
N PRO A 205 3.42 -20.43 -9.07
CA PRO A 205 3.63 -21.47 -8.04
C PRO A 205 4.27 -20.91 -6.76
N VAL A 206 4.64 -19.62 -6.74
CA VAL A 206 5.36 -19.01 -5.63
C VAL A 206 4.38 -18.72 -4.49
N THR A 207 4.55 -19.47 -3.41
CA THR A 207 3.80 -19.30 -2.16
C THR A 207 4.79 -19.13 -1.02
N TYR A 208 4.66 -18.05 -0.28
CA TYR A 208 5.40 -17.80 0.94
C TYR A 208 4.55 -18.19 2.14
N ARG A 209 5.17 -18.80 3.15
CA ARG A 209 4.49 -19.22 4.38
C ARG A 209 5.30 -18.77 5.59
N VAL A 210 4.64 -18.11 6.53
CA VAL A 210 5.25 -17.67 7.80
C VAL A 210 4.28 -17.89 8.95
N THR A 211 4.78 -18.19 10.14
CA THR A 211 3.97 -18.34 11.34
C THR A 211 4.04 -17.07 12.17
N ALA A 212 2.89 -16.56 12.62
CA ALA A 212 2.81 -15.44 13.54
C ALA A 212 3.44 -15.80 14.90
N LEU A 213 4.24 -14.87 15.43
CA LEU A 213 4.89 -14.99 16.72
C LEU A 213 3.89 -15.01 17.87
N SER A 214 4.37 -15.23 19.10
CA SER A 214 3.54 -15.26 20.30
C SER A 214 2.83 -13.92 20.59
N ASP A 215 3.37 -12.81 20.10
CA ASP A 215 2.77 -11.48 20.15
C ASP A 215 1.81 -11.19 18.97
N GLY A 216 1.63 -12.17 18.07
CA GLY A 216 0.79 -12.05 16.88
C GLY A 216 1.47 -11.38 15.68
N THR A 217 2.70 -10.91 15.81
CA THR A 217 3.41 -10.25 14.71
C THR A 217 3.98 -11.27 13.71
N TRP A 218 4.05 -10.88 12.44
CA TRP A 218 4.67 -11.68 11.41
C TRP A 218 5.39 -10.80 10.39
N THR A 219 6.39 -11.38 9.72
CA THR A 219 7.21 -10.70 8.72
C THR A 219 7.63 -11.71 7.67
N VAL A 220 7.55 -11.32 6.39
CA VAL A 220 8.06 -12.13 5.28
C VAL A 220 8.58 -11.24 4.16
N SER A 221 9.68 -11.65 3.54
CA SER A 221 10.22 -10.99 2.35
C SER A 221 9.75 -11.74 1.11
N VAL A 222 9.06 -11.04 0.21
CA VAL A 222 8.60 -11.58 -1.07
C VAL A 222 9.47 -11.06 -2.20
N ASP A 223 9.66 -11.86 -3.23
CA ASP A 223 10.38 -11.44 -4.43
C ASP A 223 9.44 -10.61 -5.31
N VAL A 224 9.95 -9.49 -5.80
CA VAL A 224 9.20 -8.59 -6.70
C VAL A 224 9.96 -8.43 -8.01
N ARG A 225 9.20 -8.29 -9.09
CA ARG A 225 9.71 -8.08 -10.45
C ARG A 225 9.23 -6.73 -10.97
N ARG A 226 9.90 -6.22 -12.01
CA ARG A 226 9.43 -5.03 -12.73
C ARG A 226 8.01 -5.23 -13.23
N GLY A 227 7.20 -4.18 -13.12
CA GLY A 227 5.76 -4.18 -13.35
C GLY A 227 4.95 -4.35 -12.07
N THR A 228 3.70 -4.78 -12.26
CA THR A 228 2.73 -4.98 -11.18
C THR A 228 2.87 -6.38 -10.58
N ASN A 229 3.18 -6.47 -9.30
CA ASN A 229 3.22 -7.71 -8.52
C ASN A 229 1.99 -7.77 -7.64
N GLN A 230 1.16 -8.80 -7.79
CA GLN A 230 -0.07 -8.95 -7.03
C GLN A 230 0.03 -10.17 -6.11
N PHE A 231 -0.20 -9.93 -4.82
CA PHE A 231 -0.16 -10.91 -3.76
C PHE A 231 -1.51 -11.03 -3.07
N TYR A 232 -1.90 -12.26 -2.77
CA TYR A 232 -3.05 -12.60 -1.95
C TYR A 232 -2.54 -13.17 -0.62
N ILE A 233 -3.03 -12.60 0.47
CA ILE A 233 -2.54 -12.86 1.83
C ILE A 233 -3.71 -13.39 2.63
N ASP A 234 -3.50 -14.55 3.24
CA ASP A 234 -4.48 -15.24 4.04
C ASP A 234 -3.83 -15.76 5.34
N ALA A 235 -4.62 -15.93 6.39
CA ALA A 235 -4.18 -16.43 7.69
C ALA A 235 -5.01 -17.66 8.08
N LEU A 236 -4.31 -18.75 8.40
CA LEU A 236 -4.89 -20.00 8.85
C LEU A 236 -4.59 -20.20 10.33
N ASP A 237 -5.63 -20.31 11.14
CA ASP A 237 -5.53 -20.64 12.56
C ASP A 237 -5.16 -22.13 12.73
N PRO A 238 -4.07 -22.47 13.45
CA PRO A 238 -3.59 -23.84 13.58
C PRO A 238 -4.50 -24.73 14.44
N ASP A 239 -5.24 -24.15 15.39
CA ASP A 239 -6.07 -24.89 16.34
C ASP A 239 -7.46 -25.18 15.75
N THR A 240 -8.01 -24.22 14.99
CA THR A 240 -9.36 -24.32 14.42
C THR A 240 -9.38 -24.74 12.95
N GLY A 241 -8.26 -24.56 12.23
CA GLY A 241 -8.18 -24.76 10.78
C GLY A 241 -8.98 -23.73 9.97
N LYS A 242 -9.40 -22.61 10.59
CA LYS A 242 -10.16 -21.56 9.91
C LYS A 242 -9.25 -20.53 9.25
N HIS A 243 -9.72 -20.03 8.12
CA HIS A 243 -9.11 -18.93 7.38
C HIS A 243 -9.61 -17.58 7.92
N ALA A 244 -8.88 -16.51 7.62
CA ALA A 244 -9.32 -15.15 7.95
C ALA A 244 -10.59 -14.81 7.16
N ASP A 245 -11.53 -14.10 7.79
CA ASP A 245 -12.78 -13.68 7.14
C ASP A 245 -12.53 -12.73 5.96
N GLU A 246 -11.48 -11.90 6.07
CA GLU A 246 -11.07 -10.94 5.06
C GLU A 246 -9.63 -11.19 4.61
N PRO A 247 -9.41 -11.99 3.55
CA PRO A 247 -8.09 -12.08 2.94
C PRO A 247 -7.67 -10.71 2.40
N LYS A 248 -6.39 -10.37 2.54
CA LYS A 248 -5.85 -9.09 2.09
C LYS A 248 -5.18 -9.24 0.74
N GLN A 249 -5.40 -8.27 -0.15
CA GLN A 249 -4.73 -8.18 -1.43
C GLN A 249 -3.71 -7.05 -1.39
N LEU A 250 -2.50 -7.33 -1.85
CA LEU A 250 -1.41 -6.36 -1.94
C LEU A 250 -0.89 -6.28 -3.37
N ILE A 251 -0.79 -5.05 -3.88
CA ILE A 251 -0.22 -4.74 -5.19
C ILE A 251 1.05 -3.93 -4.99
N ILE A 252 2.18 -4.42 -5.52
CA ILE A 252 3.48 -3.76 -5.48
C ILE A 252 3.90 -3.45 -6.90
N ASN A 253 3.96 -2.16 -7.24
CA ASN A 253 4.40 -1.66 -8.53
C ASN A 253 5.90 -1.34 -8.47
N VAL A 254 6.67 -2.08 -9.25
CA VAL A 254 8.09 -1.81 -9.49
C VAL A 254 8.18 -1.17 -10.89
N PRO A 255 8.56 0.11 -11.04
CA PRO A 255 8.61 0.75 -12.34
C PRO A 255 9.63 0.08 -13.28
N TYR A 256 9.41 0.22 -14.59
CA TYR A 256 10.40 -0.19 -15.59
C TYR A 256 11.51 0.86 -15.67
N LEU A 257 12.75 0.39 -15.79
CA LEU A 257 13.89 1.28 -16.02
C LEU A 257 13.70 2.02 -17.34
N VAL A 258 13.55 3.33 -17.29
CA VAL A 258 13.49 4.17 -18.49
C VAL A 258 14.93 4.43 -18.92
N ILE A 259 15.43 3.63 -19.86
CA ILE A 259 16.78 3.83 -20.40
C ILE A 259 16.75 5.06 -21.30
N GLN A 260 17.15 6.21 -20.78
CA GLN A 260 17.29 7.45 -21.54
C GLN A 260 18.65 7.50 -22.22
N ALA A 261 18.69 7.86 -23.50
CA ALA A 261 19.95 8.11 -24.19
C ALA A 261 20.59 9.39 -23.63
N PRO A 262 21.93 9.44 -23.48
CA PRO A 262 22.59 10.65 -23.07
C PRO A 262 22.45 11.74 -24.14
N THR A 263 22.37 13.00 -23.74
CA THR A 263 22.50 14.13 -24.67
C THR A 263 23.93 14.63 -24.65
N LEU A 264 24.52 14.96 -25.79
CA LEU A 264 25.88 15.50 -25.87
C LEU A 264 25.88 16.85 -26.59
N THR A 265 26.49 17.86 -25.97
CA THR A 265 26.79 19.15 -26.59
C THR A 265 28.28 19.44 -26.44
N VAL A 266 28.92 19.86 -27.52
CA VAL A 266 30.37 20.16 -27.55
C VAL A 266 30.53 21.62 -27.93
N THR A 267 31.07 22.42 -26.99
CA THR A 267 31.35 23.85 -27.17
C THR A 267 32.69 24.06 -27.85
N GLN A 268 33.69 23.24 -27.52
CA GLN A 268 35.00 23.21 -28.16
C GLN A 268 35.46 21.76 -28.42
N PRO A 269 36.12 21.47 -29.54
CA PRO A 269 36.39 22.40 -30.64
C PRO A 269 35.13 22.67 -31.48
N GLN A 270 35.04 23.86 -32.06
CA GLN A 270 34.06 24.12 -33.12
C GLN A 270 34.49 23.41 -34.41
N ASP A 271 33.51 22.93 -35.19
CA ASP A 271 33.79 22.22 -36.43
C ASP A 271 34.43 23.14 -37.47
N GLY A 272 35.49 22.65 -38.13
CA GLY A 272 36.29 23.38 -39.10
C GLY A 272 37.30 24.38 -38.51
N THR A 273 37.47 24.42 -37.18
CA THR A 273 38.40 25.37 -36.55
C THR A 273 39.86 24.97 -36.81
N THR A 274 40.69 25.97 -37.13
CA THR A 274 42.15 25.80 -37.16
C THR A 274 42.74 26.26 -35.83
N TYR A 275 43.50 25.38 -35.19
CA TYR A 275 44.26 25.66 -33.98
C TYR A 275 45.72 25.90 -34.32
N GLU A 276 46.28 26.97 -33.75
CA GLU A 276 47.70 27.29 -33.83
C GLU A 276 48.32 27.07 -32.45
N ASN A 277 49.39 26.28 -32.39
CA ASN A 277 50.25 26.11 -31.21
C ASN A 277 49.50 25.83 -29.87
N GLY A 278 49.39 24.57 -29.46
CA GLY A 278 48.92 24.17 -28.12
C GLY A 278 47.91 23.03 -28.15
N ALA A 279 47.50 22.56 -26.97
CA ALA A 279 46.45 21.55 -26.84
C ALA A 279 45.10 22.08 -27.35
N ILE A 280 44.36 21.23 -28.06
CA ILE A 280 42.98 21.51 -28.46
C ILE A 280 42.07 21.25 -27.25
N PRO A 281 41.37 22.27 -26.71
CA PRO A 281 40.40 22.06 -25.66
C PRO A 281 39.19 21.27 -26.20
N VAL A 282 38.86 20.15 -25.55
CA VAL A 282 37.67 19.36 -25.83
C VAL A 282 36.71 19.52 -24.65
N GLU A 283 35.68 20.33 -24.86
CA GLU A 283 34.78 20.81 -23.81
C GLU A 283 33.33 20.71 -24.21
N GLY A 284 32.47 20.44 -23.23
CA GLY A 284 31.05 20.34 -23.48
C GLY A 284 30.22 20.02 -22.24
N MET A 285 28.94 19.76 -22.50
CA MET A 285 27.98 19.30 -21.50
C MET A 285 27.29 18.03 -21.98
N THR A 286 27.00 17.15 -21.03
CA THR A 286 26.23 15.94 -21.24
C THR A 286 25.17 15.76 -20.16
N THR A 287 24.06 15.11 -20.52
CA THR A 287 23.07 14.64 -19.53
C THR A 287 23.00 13.13 -19.58
N ASN A 288 22.75 12.49 -18.43
CA ASN A 288 22.64 11.04 -18.30
C ASN A 288 23.88 10.25 -18.79
N ALA A 289 25.07 10.85 -18.79
CA ALA A 289 26.33 10.16 -19.07
C ALA A 289 27.26 10.19 -17.85
N SER A 290 27.96 9.10 -17.60
CA SER A 290 28.99 9.00 -16.56
C SER A 290 30.41 9.23 -17.10
N THR A 291 30.63 8.93 -18.38
CA THR A 291 31.94 9.00 -19.02
C THR A 291 31.85 9.60 -20.41
N VAL A 292 32.93 10.28 -20.83
CA VAL A 292 33.13 10.77 -22.18
C VAL A 292 34.46 10.22 -22.71
N VAL A 293 34.44 9.65 -23.91
CA VAL A 293 35.64 9.18 -24.60
C VAL A 293 35.90 10.05 -25.82
N VAL A 294 37.11 10.62 -25.90
CA VAL A 294 37.56 11.47 -27.00
C VAL A 294 38.57 10.70 -27.85
N ARG A 295 38.27 10.51 -29.14
CA ARG A 295 39.16 9.84 -30.10
C ARG A 295 39.50 10.80 -31.23
N ALA A 296 40.76 10.83 -31.64
CA ALA A 296 41.21 11.59 -32.81
C ALA A 296 41.60 10.63 -33.94
N THR A 297 41.31 11.02 -35.18
CA THR A 297 41.69 10.28 -36.38
C THR A 297 42.31 11.23 -37.38
N TRP A 298 43.52 10.94 -37.81
CA TRP A 298 44.26 11.74 -38.78
C TRP A 298 43.59 11.68 -40.17
N LEU A 299 43.33 12.84 -40.77
CA LEU A 299 42.70 12.99 -42.09
C LEU A 299 43.69 13.42 -43.19
N GLY A 300 44.91 13.78 -42.83
CA GLY A 300 45.96 14.20 -43.77
C GLY A 300 46.50 15.61 -43.52
N PRO A 301 47.41 16.11 -44.39
CA PRO A 301 48.09 17.39 -44.21
C PRO A 301 47.14 18.61 -44.15
N PRO A 302 47.60 19.74 -43.56
CA PRO A 302 46.76 20.93 -43.32
C PRO A 302 46.18 21.54 -44.61
N ASP A 303 46.95 21.54 -45.70
CA ASP A 303 46.57 22.17 -46.97
C ASP A 303 45.79 21.25 -47.93
N GLY A 304 45.45 20.03 -47.51
CA GLY A 304 44.80 19.04 -48.37
C GLY A 304 45.70 18.50 -49.49
N SER A 305 47.01 18.77 -49.45
CA SER A 305 47.97 18.14 -50.35
C SER A 305 48.00 16.64 -50.10
N VAL A 306 47.79 15.86 -51.16
CA VAL A 306 47.96 14.41 -51.13
C VAL A 306 49.45 14.14 -50.87
N PRO A 307 49.83 13.29 -49.89
CA PRO A 307 51.23 12.88 -49.78
C PRO A 307 51.70 12.30 -51.13
N PRO A 308 52.97 12.48 -51.53
CA PRO A 308 53.44 11.96 -52.81
C PRO A 308 53.12 10.46 -52.92
N THR A 309 52.29 10.17 -53.90
CA THR A 309 51.76 8.86 -54.28
C THR A 309 52.81 7.76 -54.22
N ALA A 310 52.66 6.81 -53.30
CA ALA A 310 53.15 5.46 -53.53
C ALA A 310 52.39 4.90 -54.75
N ALA A 311 53.14 4.42 -55.74
CA ALA A 311 52.67 4.07 -57.08
C ALA A 311 51.42 3.16 -57.12
N PRO A 312 50.55 3.30 -58.14
CA PRO A 312 49.28 2.59 -58.20
C PRO A 312 49.44 1.23 -58.89
N THR A 313 48.82 0.19 -58.31
CA THR A 313 48.32 -0.96 -59.09
C THR A 313 46.89 -1.23 -58.65
N ALA A 314 45.96 -1.07 -59.59
CA ALA A 314 44.52 -1.29 -59.47
C ALA A 314 44.18 -2.79 -59.28
N THR A 315 43.09 -3.17 -58.61
CA THR A 315 41.73 -3.43 -59.18
C THR A 315 40.84 -4.06 -58.07
N PRO A 316 39.49 -3.95 -58.09
CA PRO A 316 38.69 -3.79 -56.88
C PRO A 316 37.93 -5.04 -56.37
N ALA A 317 37.54 -4.93 -55.09
CA ALA A 317 36.36 -5.47 -54.39
C ALA A 317 36.02 -6.97 -54.48
N VAL A 318 36.29 -7.70 -53.38
CA VAL A 318 35.36 -8.70 -52.81
C VAL A 318 35.51 -8.72 -51.28
N THR A 319 34.36 -8.71 -50.61
CA THR A 319 34.09 -8.99 -49.20
C THR A 319 35.11 -9.94 -48.54
N ALA A 320 35.82 -9.47 -47.52
CA ALA A 320 36.62 -10.33 -46.65
C ALA A 320 36.29 -10.05 -45.18
N VAL A 321 35.95 -11.15 -44.50
CA VAL A 321 35.79 -11.34 -43.06
C VAL A 321 37.03 -10.82 -42.31
N PRO A 322 36.91 -10.19 -41.13
CA PRO A 322 38.08 -9.68 -40.42
C PRO A 322 38.97 -10.82 -39.88
N ASP A 323 40.25 -10.77 -40.24
CA ASP A 323 41.34 -11.59 -39.72
C ASP A 323 41.79 -11.04 -38.34
N PRO A 324 41.85 -11.84 -37.26
CA PRO A 324 42.12 -11.34 -35.91
C PRO A 324 43.60 -11.12 -35.57
N SER A 325 44.50 -11.06 -36.55
CA SER A 325 45.95 -10.94 -36.30
C SER A 325 46.59 -9.78 -37.09
N ALA A 326 46.22 -8.55 -36.76
CA ALA A 326 47.03 -7.38 -37.03
C ALA A 326 46.78 -6.33 -35.94
N SER A 327 47.65 -6.31 -34.92
CA SER A 327 47.64 -5.26 -33.91
C SER A 327 48.08 -3.94 -34.55
N PRO A 328 47.29 -2.85 -34.42
CA PRO A 328 47.74 -1.51 -34.82
C PRO A 328 48.86 -1.02 -33.88
N PRO A 329 49.70 -0.06 -34.32
CA PRO A 329 50.77 0.50 -33.49
C PRO A 329 50.21 1.05 -32.16
N PRO A 330 50.89 0.80 -31.04
CA PRO A 330 50.42 1.21 -29.72
C PRO A 330 50.58 2.73 -29.60
N ASP A 331 49.46 3.42 -29.32
CA ASP A 331 49.30 4.80 -28.83
C ASP A 331 48.29 5.67 -29.60
N GLU A 332 47.66 5.19 -30.68
CA GLU A 332 46.53 5.91 -31.36
C GLU A 332 45.13 5.31 -31.13
N ALA A 333 45.01 4.15 -30.47
CA ALA A 333 43.74 3.41 -30.35
C ALA A 333 42.93 3.70 -29.08
N ASP A 334 43.58 4.12 -28.00
CA ASP A 334 42.93 4.35 -26.70
C ASP A 334 42.59 5.83 -26.56
N GLY A 335 41.39 6.19 -26.99
CA GLY A 335 40.86 7.54 -26.79
C GLY A 335 40.94 8.01 -25.34
N VAL A 336 41.07 9.32 -25.13
CA VAL A 336 41.13 9.93 -23.81
C VAL A 336 39.78 9.78 -23.13
N THR A 337 39.73 9.06 -22.00
CA THR A 337 38.53 8.90 -21.19
C THR A 337 38.48 9.97 -20.11
N VAL A 338 37.34 10.64 -20.00
CA VAL A 338 37.08 11.75 -19.08
C VAL A 338 35.85 11.42 -18.24
N GLU A 339 35.97 11.56 -16.92
CA GLU A 339 34.82 11.49 -16.02
C GLU A 339 33.99 12.77 -16.13
N VAL A 340 32.67 12.62 -16.20
CA VAL A 340 31.75 13.76 -16.27
C VAL A 340 31.56 14.34 -14.87
N ALA A 341 31.67 15.66 -14.74
CA ALA A 341 31.44 16.35 -13.47
C ALA A 341 29.97 16.26 -13.04
N ALA A 342 29.70 16.53 -11.76
CA ALA A 342 28.33 16.43 -11.19
C ALA A 342 27.31 17.37 -11.86
N ASP A 343 27.77 18.46 -12.48
CA ASP A 343 26.96 19.40 -13.25
C ASP A 343 26.78 19.02 -14.73
N GLY A 344 27.33 17.88 -15.15
CA GLY A 344 27.29 17.38 -16.53
C GLY A 344 28.40 17.94 -17.42
N SER A 345 29.30 18.77 -16.92
CA SER A 345 30.41 19.32 -17.70
C SER A 345 31.57 18.34 -17.86
N PHE A 346 32.32 18.48 -18.95
CA PHE A 346 33.60 17.79 -19.16
C PHE A 346 34.58 18.71 -19.89
N THR A 347 35.87 18.59 -19.58
CA THR A 347 36.97 19.28 -20.27
C THR A 347 38.20 18.39 -20.29
N THR A 348 38.88 18.32 -21.43
CA THR A 348 40.20 17.69 -21.53
C THR A 348 41.05 18.33 -22.63
N PRO A 349 42.35 18.60 -22.39
CA PRO A 349 43.26 19.03 -23.44
C PRO A 349 43.63 17.85 -24.35
N LEU A 350 43.53 18.04 -25.66
CA LEU A 350 43.90 17.06 -26.68
C LEU A 350 45.07 17.58 -27.52
N GLU A 351 46.24 16.99 -27.35
CA GLU A 351 47.45 17.32 -28.12
C GLU A 351 47.49 16.50 -29.41
N LEU A 352 47.53 17.18 -30.57
CA LEU A 352 47.56 16.54 -31.89
C LEU A 352 48.71 17.10 -32.73
N THR A 353 49.29 16.29 -33.61
CA THR A 353 50.34 16.77 -34.54
C THR A 353 49.75 17.68 -35.62
N GLU A 354 50.63 18.37 -36.34
CA GLU A 354 50.26 19.24 -37.45
C GLU A 354 49.40 18.50 -38.49
N GLY A 355 48.25 19.05 -38.86
CA GLY A 355 47.39 18.71 -40.00
C GLY A 355 45.91 18.54 -39.64
N ARG A 356 45.14 17.85 -40.48
CA ARG A 356 43.68 17.74 -40.34
C ARG A 356 43.30 16.51 -39.54
N TRP A 357 42.38 16.67 -38.61
CA TRP A 357 41.95 15.64 -37.68
C TRP A 357 40.43 15.59 -37.58
N SER A 358 39.90 14.38 -37.44
CA SER A 358 38.51 14.11 -37.05
C SER A 358 38.50 13.68 -35.59
N ILE A 359 37.90 14.51 -34.72
CA ILE A 359 37.76 14.25 -33.29
C ILE A 359 36.34 13.75 -33.04
N THR A 360 36.21 12.51 -32.56
CA THR A 360 34.92 11.91 -32.17
C THR A 360 34.81 11.88 -30.65
N ILE A 361 33.81 12.58 -30.12
CA ILE A 361 33.47 12.65 -28.70
C ILE A 361 32.28 11.72 -28.47
N THR A 362 32.39 10.76 -27.56
CA THR A 362 31.31 9.80 -27.25
C THR A 362 30.99 9.83 -25.77
N ALA A 363 29.79 10.27 -25.41
CA ALA A 363 29.26 10.21 -24.06
C ALA A 363 28.55 8.86 -23.85
N THR A 364 28.78 8.23 -22.69
CA THR A 364 28.22 6.91 -22.35
C THR A 364 27.50 6.95 -21.01
N SER A 365 26.26 6.45 -20.96
CA SER A 365 25.47 6.29 -19.74
C SER A 365 25.93 5.07 -18.92
N PRO A 366 25.62 4.99 -17.61
CA PRO A 366 25.87 3.80 -16.80
C PRO A 366 25.25 2.52 -17.37
N GLU A 367 24.14 2.64 -18.09
CA GLU A 367 23.41 1.55 -18.75
C GLU A 367 23.98 1.21 -20.15
N GLY A 368 25.08 1.86 -20.56
CA GLY A 368 25.80 1.59 -21.81
C GLY A 368 25.18 2.23 -23.05
N LYS A 369 24.27 3.21 -22.91
CA LYS A 369 23.78 4.00 -24.05
C LYS A 369 24.77 5.09 -24.41
N THR A 370 24.93 5.36 -25.70
CA THR A 370 25.92 6.31 -26.19
C THR A 370 25.30 7.42 -27.03
N ALA A 371 25.93 8.58 -27.00
CA ALA A 371 25.73 9.67 -27.94
C ALA A 371 27.10 10.17 -28.40
N SER A 372 27.27 10.31 -29.72
CA SER A 372 28.54 10.71 -30.31
C SER A 372 28.40 11.96 -31.17
N LEU A 373 29.42 12.81 -31.14
CA LEU A 373 29.56 13.96 -32.02
C LEU A 373 30.98 14.01 -32.57
N THR A 374 31.10 14.24 -33.88
CA THR A 374 32.39 14.38 -34.55
C THR A 374 32.63 15.84 -34.93
N ARG A 375 33.86 16.31 -34.71
CA ARG A 375 34.35 17.63 -35.09
C ARG A 375 35.61 17.48 -35.93
N THR A 376 35.66 18.17 -37.05
CA THR A 376 36.87 18.27 -37.86
C THR A 376 37.64 19.50 -37.42
N VAL A 377 38.95 19.36 -37.22
CA VAL A 377 39.84 20.48 -36.90
C VAL A 377 41.09 20.41 -37.77
N ALA A 378 41.76 21.54 -37.93
CA ALA A 378 43.10 21.61 -38.48
C ALA A 378 44.07 22.10 -37.40
N VAL A 379 45.26 21.53 -37.35
CA VAL A 379 46.35 21.97 -36.49
C VAL A 379 47.44 22.50 -37.42
N ALA A 380 47.78 23.78 -37.29
CA ALA A 380 48.85 24.41 -38.05
C ALA A 380 49.84 25.02 -37.06
N TYR A 381 51.01 24.42 -36.91
CA TYR A 381 52.06 24.99 -36.08
C TYR A 381 52.74 26.13 -36.82
N LYS A 382 52.76 27.32 -36.23
CA LYS A 382 53.55 28.45 -36.72
C LYS A 382 54.82 28.55 -35.90
N GLY A 383 55.97 28.39 -36.56
CA GLY A 383 57.27 28.40 -35.93
C GLY A 383 57.59 27.08 -35.22
N VAL A 384 57.98 27.17 -33.95
CA VAL A 384 58.50 26.05 -33.16
C VAL A 384 57.71 25.94 -31.86
N ASN A 385 56.96 24.87 -31.68
CA ASN A 385 56.36 24.52 -30.40
C ASN A 385 57.06 23.28 -29.83
N LEU A 386 57.80 23.47 -28.73
CA LEU A 386 58.60 22.43 -28.11
C LEU A 386 58.12 22.16 -26.68
N VAL A 387 57.61 20.95 -26.44
CA VAL A 387 57.32 20.46 -25.10
C VAL A 387 58.53 19.70 -24.59
N VAL A 388 58.98 20.05 -23.38
CA VAL A 388 60.10 19.41 -22.70
C VAL A 388 59.61 18.80 -21.40
N THR A 389 59.75 17.49 -21.26
CA THR A 389 59.32 16.73 -20.08
C THR A 389 60.51 16.01 -19.46
N ILE A 390 60.69 16.10 -18.14
CA ILE A 390 61.75 15.37 -17.43
C ILE A 390 61.20 14.06 -16.90
N GLN A 391 61.90 12.94 -17.16
CA GLN A 391 61.51 11.60 -16.71
C GLN A 391 62.70 10.82 -16.17
N GLY A 392 62.56 10.29 -14.94
CA GLY A 392 63.56 9.38 -14.36
C GLY A 392 64.78 10.07 -13.75
N GLY A 393 64.67 11.35 -13.38
CA GLY A 393 65.74 12.09 -12.73
C GLY A 393 65.51 13.60 -12.71
N ASN A 394 66.57 14.37 -12.48
CA ASN A 394 66.55 15.83 -12.58
C ASN A 394 67.44 16.28 -13.74
N ALA A 395 67.06 17.35 -14.42
CA ALA A 395 67.88 17.94 -15.49
C ALA A 395 67.96 19.46 -15.31
N TRP A 396 69.19 19.99 -15.37
CA TRP A 396 69.40 21.43 -15.52
C TRP A 396 69.14 21.84 -16.96
N LEU A 397 68.35 22.90 -17.17
CA LEU A 397 67.92 23.38 -18.46
C LEU A 397 68.20 24.87 -18.62
N LYS A 398 68.72 25.25 -19.79
CA LYS A 398 68.80 26.62 -20.27
C LYS A 398 68.30 26.66 -21.70
N VAL A 399 67.30 27.50 -21.96
CA VAL A 399 66.60 27.52 -23.25
C VAL A 399 66.67 28.90 -23.86
N TRP A 400 66.92 28.94 -25.17
CA TRP A 400 66.79 30.14 -25.99
C TRP A 400 65.62 29.95 -26.95
N VAL A 401 64.73 30.92 -26.97
CA VAL A 401 63.61 31.00 -27.92
C VAL A 401 63.93 32.14 -28.87
N ASP A 402 64.02 31.87 -30.16
CA ASP A 402 64.41 32.82 -31.21
C ASP A 402 65.70 33.59 -30.86
N GLY A 403 66.65 32.89 -30.24
CA GLY A 403 67.94 33.43 -29.82
C GLY A 403 67.97 34.17 -28.47
N VAL A 404 66.81 34.43 -27.85
CA VAL A 404 66.67 35.11 -26.55
C VAL A 404 66.47 34.08 -25.43
N VAL A 405 67.16 34.24 -24.30
CA VAL A 405 67.01 33.31 -23.15
C VAL A 405 65.58 33.38 -22.59
N ASP A 406 64.94 32.23 -22.39
CA ASP A 406 63.61 32.16 -21.79
C ASP A 406 63.65 32.69 -20.33
N PRO A 407 62.85 33.71 -20.00
CA PRO A 407 62.91 34.35 -18.69
C PRO A 407 62.49 33.41 -17.54
N ARG A 408 61.68 32.37 -17.81
CA ARG A 408 61.23 31.40 -16.80
C ARG A 408 62.34 30.49 -16.30
N LEU A 409 63.43 30.36 -17.07
CA LEU A 409 64.60 29.54 -16.70
C LEU A 409 65.78 30.38 -16.19
N THR A 410 65.68 31.71 -16.19
CA THR A 410 66.74 32.67 -15.81
C THR A 410 68.00 32.59 -16.70
N GLN A 411 68.88 33.60 -16.60
CA GLN A 411 70.16 33.60 -17.35
C GLN A 411 71.11 32.45 -16.97
N ALA A 412 70.98 31.94 -15.75
CA ALA A 412 71.80 30.84 -15.22
C ALA A 412 71.21 29.44 -15.51
N GLY A 413 70.05 29.35 -16.17
CA GLY A 413 69.31 28.10 -16.30
C GLY A 413 68.68 27.64 -14.98
N ARG A 414 67.84 26.60 -15.05
CA ARG A 414 67.08 26.08 -13.91
C ARG A 414 67.06 24.55 -13.93
N THR A 415 67.16 23.94 -12.76
CA THR A 415 66.98 22.49 -12.59
C THR A 415 65.51 22.14 -12.49
N LEU A 416 65.02 21.32 -13.42
CA LEU A 416 63.69 20.75 -13.41
C LEU A 416 63.71 19.33 -12.82
N ARG A 417 62.61 18.95 -12.18
CA ARG A 417 62.45 17.64 -11.51
C ARG A 417 61.71 16.65 -12.40
N SER A 418 61.86 15.35 -12.13
CA SER A 418 61.08 14.30 -12.80
C SER A 418 59.58 14.58 -12.69
N GLY A 419 58.87 14.49 -13.81
CA GLY A 419 57.45 14.81 -13.94
C GLY A 419 57.16 16.27 -14.30
N GLU A 420 58.16 17.17 -14.25
CA GLU A 420 57.98 18.56 -14.67
C GLU A 420 57.99 18.68 -16.19
N THR A 421 56.99 19.39 -16.73
CA THR A 421 56.80 19.65 -18.16
C THR A 421 56.76 21.15 -18.41
N ILE A 422 57.51 21.64 -19.40
CA ILE A 422 57.49 23.04 -19.82
C ILE A 422 57.35 23.12 -21.33
N VAL A 423 56.51 24.04 -21.79
CA VAL A 423 56.28 24.33 -23.22
C VAL A 423 56.99 25.62 -23.62
N PHE A 424 57.69 25.58 -24.74
CA PHE A 424 58.38 26.71 -25.37
C PHE A 424 57.83 26.96 -26.77
N THR A 425 57.50 28.20 -27.07
CA THR A 425 56.96 28.58 -28.38
C THR A 425 57.80 29.70 -28.98
N GLY A 426 58.40 29.47 -30.15
CA GLY A 426 59.19 30.42 -30.92
C GLY A 426 58.69 30.55 -32.35
N THR A 427 59.11 31.61 -33.04
CA THR A 427 58.77 31.89 -34.44
C THR A 427 59.72 31.22 -35.43
N THR A 428 60.99 31.04 -35.05
CA THR A 428 62.06 30.55 -35.91
C THR A 428 62.82 29.37 -35.30
N SER A 429 63.18 29.42 -34.02
CA SER A 429 63.92 28.33 -33.38
C SER A 429 63.74 28.27 -31.87
N VAL A 430 63.88 27.07 -31.31
CA VAL A 430 64.08 26.85 -29.88
C VAL A 430 65.37 26.06 -29.72
N GLU A 431 66.27 26.54 -28.87
CA GLU A 431 67.54 25.87 -28.59
C GLU A 431 67.59 25.52 -27.10
N VAL A 432 67.76 24.25 -26.79
CA VAL A 432 67.72 23.72 -25.43
C VAL A 432 69.07 23.15 -25.05
N ARG A 433 69.71 23.73 -24.04
CA ARG A 433 70.84 23.13 -23.36
C ARG A 433 70.36 22.39 -22.13
N THR A 434 70.58 21.08 -22.10
CA THR A 434 70.22 20.21 -20.97
C THR A 434 71.49 19.61 -20.36
N GLY A 435 71.55 19.56 -19.03
CA GLY A 435 72.63 18.91 -18.29
C GLY A 435 72.53 17.39 -18.25
N SER A 436 71.39 16.82 -18.67
CA SER A 436 71.18 15.37 -18.74
C SER A 436 70.17 15.03 -19.84
N SER A 437 70.66 14.84 -21.07
CA SER A 437 69.81 14.56 -22.24
C SER A 437 69.03 13.25 -22.12
N GLY A 438 69.56 12.24 -21.43
CA GLY A 438 68.90 10.93 -21.30
C GLY A 438 67.61 10.92 -20.47
N VAL A 439 67.41 11.92 -19.61
CA VAL A 439 66.18 12.10 -18.80
C VAL A 439 65.29 13.23 -19.33
N THR A 440 65.71 13.90 -20.41
CA THR A 440 64.98 15.01 -21.04
C THR A 440 64.27 14.49 -22.28
N ARG A 441 62.94 14.50 -22.28
CA ARG A 441 62.12 14.10 -23.42
C ARG A 441 61.61 15.33 -24.16
N PHE A 442 61.63 15.27 -25.49
CA PHE A 442 61.20 16.35 -26.37
C PHE A 442 60.01 15.92 -27.21
N THR A 443 59.05 16.82 -27.37
CA THR A 443 57.97 16.72 -28.35
C THR A 443 57.97 18.01 -29.17
N LEU A 444 58.20 17.90 -30.48
CA LEU A 444 58.31 19.05 -31.39
C LEU A 444 57.07 19.08 -32.30
N ASN A 445 56.30 20.17 -32.25
CA ASN A 445 55.08 20.36 -33.06
C ASN A 445 54.14 19.14 -32.98
N GLY A 446 53.95 18.63 -31.76
CA GLY A 446 53.15 17.43 -31.46
C GLY A 446 53.85 16.10 -31.71
N VAL A 447 54.99 16.07 -32.41
CA VAL A 447 55.71 14.83 -32.74
C VAL A 447 56.65 14.45 -31.59
N PRO A 448 56.46 13.29 -30.93
CA PRO A 448 57.33 12.85 -29.85
C PRO A 448 58.70 12.43 -30.41
N LEU A 449 59.75 13.15 -30.02
CA LEU A 449 61.13 12.85 -30.39
C LEU A 449 61.84 11.98 -29.35
N GLY A 450 61.26 11.87 -28.15
CA GLY A 450 61.85 11.11 -27.05
C GLY A 450 63.10 11.78 -26.48
N ALA A 451 64.05 10.98 -25.99
CA ALA A 451 65.33 11.48 -25.47
C ALA A 451 66.35 11.48 -26.61
N LEU A 452 66.95 12.64 -26.88
CA LEU A 452 67.87 12.81 -28.02
C LEU A 452 69.33 12.47 -27.69
N GLY A 453 69.68 12.32 -26.41
CA GLY A 453 71.07 12.09 -25.97
C GLY A 453 71.20 11.19 -24.74
N LYS A 454 72.42 11.09 -24.20
CA LYS A 454 72.75 10.20 -23.08
C LYS A 454 72.53 10.87 -21.71
N SER A 455 72.29 10.06 -20.68
CA SER A 455 72.14 10.55 -19.31
C SER A 455 73.46 11.13 -18.78
N GLY A 456 73.40 12.27 -18.09
CA GLY A 456 74.55 12.92 -17.46
C GLY A 456 75.51 13.64 -18.41
N VAL A 457 75.24 13.68 -19.71
CA VAL A 457 76.05 14.43 -20.69
C VAL A 457 75.35 15.76 -21.00
N PRO A 458 76.01 16.92 -20.76
CA PRO A 458 75.43 18.20 -21.11
C PRO A 458 75.53 18.46 -22.62
N GLU A 459 74.39 18.57 -23.29
CA GLU A 459 74.31 18.80 -24.74
C GLU A 459 73.41 20.00 -25.04
N THR A 460 73.50 20.51 -26.26
CA THR A 460 72.64 21.60 -26.74
C THR A 460 72.02 21.21 -28.06
N TRP A 461 70.70 21.25 -28.09
CA TRP A 461 69.87 20.81 -29.20
C TRP A 461 69.10 22.00 -29.77
N LEU A 462 69.28 22.26 -31.06
CA LEU A 462 68.55 23.25 -31.83
C LEU A 462 67.35 22.60 -32.53
N PHE A 463 66.18 23.18 -32.33
CA PHE A 463 64.92 22.80 -32.96
C PHE A 463 64.50 23.93 -33.90
N GLN A 464 64.55 23.67 -35.21
CA GLN A 464 64.22 24.63 -36.26
C GLN A 464 63.48 23.93 -37.42
N PRO A 465 62.17 23.65 -37.26
CA PRO A 465 61.32 23.12 -38.33
C PRO A 465 61.44 23.94 -39.62
N PRO A 466 61.40 23.29 -40.80
CA PRO A 466 61.14 21.87 -41.02
C PRO A 466 62.36 20.96 -40.80
N ALA A 467 63.54 21.52 -40.45
CA ALA A 467 64.71 20.70 -40.19
C ALA A 467 64.56 19.91 -38.87
N GLY A 468 65.08 18.69 -38.86
CA GLY A 468 65.14 17.87 -37.65
C GLY A 468 66.07 18.47 -36.58
N PRO A 469 66.02 17.96 -35.34
CA PRO A 469 66.84 18.46 -34.23
C PRO A 469 68.34 18.30 -34.53
N GLN A 470 69.13 19.35 -34.25
CA GLN A 470 70.58 19.38 -34.50
C GLN A 470 71.37 19.67 -33.22
N LEU A 471 72.51 19.00 -33.05
CA LEU A 471 73.46 19.30 -31.98
C LEU A 471 74.22 20.59 -32.29
N THR A 472 74.32 21.48 -31.31
CA THR A 472 75.09 22.73 -31.40
C THR A 472 76.17 22.80 -30.32
N GLN A 473 77.12 23.73 -30.48
CA GLN A 473 78.20 23.96 -29.51
C GLN A 473 77.91 25.12 -28.55
N ARG A 474 76.69 25.67 -28.55
CA ARG A 474 76.31 26.80 -27.70
C ARG A 474 76.33 26.39 -26.22
N ARG A 475 76.86 27.25 -25.34
CA ARG A 475 77.02 26.97 -23.91
C ARG A 475 76.29 27.99 -23.04
#